data_AF-N8X4A2-F1
#
_entry.id   AF-N8X4A2-F1
#
_cell.length_a   1.000
_cell.length_b   1.000
_cell.length_c   1.000
_cell.angle_alpha   90.00
_cell.angle_beta   90.00
_cell.angle_gamma   90.00
#
_symmetry.space_group_name_H-M   'P 1'
#
loop_
_entity.id
_entity.type
_entity.pdbx_description
1 polymer ?
#
loop_
_entity_poly.entity_id
_entity_poly.type
_entity_poly.pdbx_seq_one_letter_code
_entity_poly.pdbx_strand_id
1 'polypeptide(L)'
;MNNLQWLDEVKFNEQGLIPAIAQHHQTGRILMVAWMNREALQLTAEKMQGVYFSRSRNKLWFKGEESGHFQTVYEIRLDCDADVIVLQIEQHGGIACHTGRESCFYRKLTATGWEIVDAQLKDPNAIYGEKPSSNPHTIAMNSSNAQAEQVEVLGYLGKMMAERKAADPDSSYVAKLYHKGLNKILEKIGEESIETIIAAKDFKSEACEDHKNDLIYEVADLWFHTIVMLGYFELDVQLVLNELARRQGLSGLVEKANRDH
;
A
#
# COMPACT_ATOMS: atom_id res chain seq x y z
N MET A 1 -27.78 -27.17 13.53
CA MET A 1 -27.12 -27.30 14.84
C MET A 1 -25.82 -26.52 14.72
N ASN A 2 -25.77 -25.28 15.22
CA ASN A 2 -24.52 -24.54 15.31
C ASN A 2 -23.67 -25.25 16.36
N ASN A 3 -22.73 -26.07 15.91
CA ASN A 3 -21.78 -26.66 16.83
C ASN A 3 -20.80 -25.56 17.24
N LEU A 4 -21.13 -24.84 18.31
CA LEU A 4 -20.31 -23.77 18.90
C LEU A 4 -19.16 -24.33 19.76
N GLN A 5 -18.93 -25.65 19.77
CA GLN A 5 -17.84 -26.29 20.53
C GLN A 5 -16.46 -25.70 20.21
N TRP A 6 -16.24 -25.21 18.99
CA TRP A 6 -14.97 -24.58 18.62
C TRP A 6 -14.66 -23.31 19.44
N LEU A 7 -15.68 -22.61 19.96
CA LEU A 7 -15.46 -21.45 20.84
C LEU A 7 -14.88 -21.86 22.20
N ASP A 8 -15.02 -23.12 22.60
CA ASP A 8 -14.49 -23.64 23.86
C ASP A 8 -13.00 -23.95 23.80
N GLU A 9 -12.45 -24.04 22.59
CA GLU A 9 -11.00 -24.13 22.34
C GLU A 9 -10.30 -22.77 22.51
N VAL A 10 -11.06 -21.67 22.51
CA VAL A 10 -10.55 -20.30 22.61
C VAL A 10 -10.41 -19.88 24.08
N LYS A 11 -9.20 -19.45 24.46
CA LYS A 11 -8.89 -18.94 25.80
C LYS A 11 -9.15 -17.45 25.91
N PHE A 12 -10.34 -17.11 26.39
CA PHE A 12 -10.66 -15.75 26.81
C PHE A 12 -9.95 -15.44 28.15
N ASN A 13 -9.48 -14.21 28.30
CA ASN A 13 -8.90 -13.73 29.55
C ASN A 13 -9.96 -13.61 30.68
N GLU A 14 -9.55 -13.19 31.87
CA GLU A 14 -10.43 -13.03 33.04
C GLU A 14 -11.62 -12.07 32.82
N GLN A 15 -11.51 -11.17 31.82
CA GLN A 15 -12.56 -10.23 31.44
C GLN A 15 -13.51 -10.81 30.36
N GLY A 16 -13.31 -12.06 29.96
CA GLY A 16 -14.05 -12.71 28.88
C GLY A 16 -13.67 -12.19 27.49
N LEU A 17 -12.44 -11.69 27.33
CA LEU A 17 -11.96 -11.08 26.09
C LEU A 17 -10.74 -11.80 25.49
N ILE A 18 -10.61 -11.75 24.18
CA ILE A 18 -9.44 -12.20 23.42
C ILE A 18 -8.96 -11.08 22.48
N PRO A 19 -7.64 -10.83 22.36
CA PRO A 19 -7.11 -9.95 21.33
C PRO A 19 -7.33 -10.54 19.93
N ALA A 20 -7.81 -9.69 19.02
CA ALA A 20 -7.98 -9.99 17.61
C ALA A 20 -7.16 -9.03 16.77
N ILE A 21 -6.26 -9.57 15.96
CA ILE A 21 -5.42 -8.86 15.00
C ILE A 21 -6.13 -8.87 13.65
N ALA A 22 -6.47 -7.71 13.11
CA ALA A 22 -6.97 -7.58 11.75
C ALA A 22 -5.77 -7.39 10.81
N GLN A 23 -5.58 -8.35 9.89
CA GLN A 23 -4.50 -8.37 8.90
C GLN A 23 -5.10 -8.32 7.50
N HIS A 24 -4.54 -7.51 6.61
CA HIS A 24 -4.95 -7.46 5.22
C HIS A 24 -4.70 -8.82 4.54
N HIS A 25 -5.72 -9.41 3.92
CA HIS A 25 -5.65 -10.79 3.44
C HIS A 25 -4.69 -11.01 2.26
N GLN A 26 -4.45 -9.97 1.45
CA GLN A 26 -3.52 -10.02 0.31
C GLN A 26 -2.09 -9.60 0.70
N THR A 27 -1.94 -8.43 1.32
CA THR A 27 -0.62 -7.81 1.60
C THR A 27 0.02 -8.33 2.89
N GLY A 28 -0.75 -8.91 3.79
CA GLY A 28 -0.28 -9.30 5.12
C GLY A 28 -0.05 -8.11 6.06
N ARG A 29 -0.42 -6.87 5.68
CA ARG A 29 -0.29 -5.69 6.55
C ARG A 29 -1.15 -5.83 7.79
N ILE A 30 -0.59 -5.56 8.96
CA ILE A 30 -1.39 -5.47 10.19
C ILE A 30 -2.12 -4.12 10.22
N LEU A 31 -3.45 -4.17 10.26
CA LEU A 31 -4.30 -2.98 10.16
C LEU A 31 -4.72 -2.47 11.53
N MET A 32 -5.15 -3.35 12.43
CA MET A 32 -5.53 -2.97 13.78
C MET A 32 -5.53 -4.14 14.75
N VAL A 33 -5.53 -3.82 16.04
CA VAL A 33 -5.85 -4.76 17.12
C VAL A 33 -7.10 -4.26 17.83
N ALA A 34 -8.01 -5.18 18.11
CA ALA A 34 -9.18 -4.93 18.95
C ALA A 34 -9.45 -6.15 19.85
N TRP A 35 -10.44 -6.03 20.72
CA TRP A 35 -10.86 -7.11 21.61
C TRP A 35 -12.13 -7.73 21.08
N MET A 36 -12.28 -9.04 21.23
CA MET A 36 -13.53 -9.75 21.02
C MET A 36 -13.94 -10.42 22.33
N ASN A 37 -15.22 -10.33 22.67
CA ASN A 37 -15.82 -11.30 23.61
C ASN A 37 -16.32 -12.52 22.80
N ARG A 38 -16.81 -13.54 23.50
CA ARG A 38 -17.32 -14.77 22.87
C ARG A 38 -18.39 -14.50 21.81
N GLU A 39 -19.32 -13.58 22.09
CA GLU A 39 -20.39 -13.19 21.16
C GLU A 39 -19.85 -12.47 19.92
N ALA A 40 -18.90 -11.55 20.07
CA ALA A 40 -18.28 -10.85 18.94
C ALA A 40 -17.54 -11.82 18.00
N LEU A 41 -16.83 -12.81 18.56
CA LEU A 41 -16.16 -13.84 17.77
C LEU A 41 -17.15 -14.74 17.04
N GLN A 42 -18.22 -15.16 17.73
CA GLN A 42 -19.30 -15.92 17.10
C GLN A 42 -19.91 -15.15 15.92
N LEU A 43 -20.30 -13.90 16.12
CA LEU A 43 -20.89 -13.06 15.07
C LEU A 43 -19.92 -12.80 13.92
N THR A 44 -18.63 -12.66 14.21
CA THR A 44 -17.58 -12.53 13.20
C THR A 44 -17.53 -13.77 12.31
N ALA A 45 -17.52 -14.97 12.89
CA ALA A 45 -17.51 -16.23 12.15
C ALA A 45 -18.82 -16.48 11.37
N GLU A 46 -19.96 -16.06 11.90
CA GLU A 46 -21.26 -16.22 11.24
C GLU A 46 -21.46 -15.23 10.09
N LYS A 47 -21.02 -13.97 10.25
CA LYS A 47 -21.25 -12.90 9.28
C LYS A 47 -20.11 -12.70 8.30
N MET A 48 -18.94 -13.28 8.58
CA MET A 48 -17.69 -12.99 7.87
C MET A 48 -17.41 -11.49 7.82
N GLN A 49 -17.63 -10.80 8.94
CA GLN A 49 -17.44 -9.35 9.10
C GLN A 49 -16.71 -9.04 10.41
N GLY A 50 -15.91 -7.97 10.42
CA GLY A 50 -15.20 -7.54 11.63
C GLY A 50 -16.17 -7.04 12.72
N VAL A 51 -16.51 -7.90 13.68
CA VAL A 51 -17.32 -7.57 14.86
C VAL A 51 -16.44 -7.64 16.10
N TYR A 52 -16.30 -6.52 16.81
CA TYR A 52 -15.44 -6.40 17.97
C TYR A 52 -16.24 -6.07 19.24
N PHE A 53 -15.59 -6.12 20.39
CA PHE A 53 -16.12 -5.68 21.67
C PHE A 53 -15.40 -4.43 22.16
N SER A 54 -16.15 -3.34 22.29
CA SER A 54 -15.62 -2.04 22.72
C SER A 54 -15.56 -1.99 24.25
N ARG A 55 -14.38 -2.24 24.84
CA ARG A 55 -14.18 -2.22 26.31
C ARG A 55 -14.68 -0.93 26.99
N SER A 56 -14.47 0.22 26.37
CA SER A 56 -14.89 1.53 26.90
C SER A 56 -16.41 1.77 26.82
N ARG A 57 -17.08 1.20 25.81
CA ARG A 57 -18.54 1.36 25.57
C ARG A 57 -19.34 0.18 26.09
N ASN A 58 -18.66 -0.88 26.55
CA ASN A 58 -19.20 -2.14 27.02
C ASN A 58 -20.27 -2.73 26.09
N LYS A 59 -20.02 -2.71 24.78
CA LYS A 59 -20.96 -3.19 23.74
C LYS A 59 -20.24 -3.76 22.53
N LEU A 60 -20.96 -4.56 21.75
CA LEU A 60 -20.56 -4.98 20.42
C LEU A 60 -20.35 -3.76 19.51
N TRP A 61 -19.38 -3.87 18.60
CA TRP A 61 -19.02 -2.86 17.63
C TRP A 61 -18.80 -3.51 16.27
N PHE A 62 -19.71 -3.24 15.35
CA PHE A 62 -19.56 -3.61 13.95
C PHE A 62 -18.65 -2.59 13.28
N LYS A 63 -17.43 -3.02 12.88
CA LYS A 63 -16.46 -2.09 12.28
C LYS A 63 -17.04 -1.55 10.98
N GLY A 64 -17.08 -0.21 10.88
CA GLY A 64 -17.64 0.49 9.72
C GLY A 64 -19.08 0.95 9.87
N GLU A 65 -19.81 0.56 10.92
CA GLU A 65 -21.24 0.93 11.09
C GLU A 65 -21.48 2.45 11.06
N GLU A 66 -20.60 3.23 11.69
CA GLU A 66 -20.69 4.70 11.73
C GLU A 66 -19.94 5.38 10.58
N SER A 67 -18.90 4.75 10.03
CA SER A 67 -17.95 5.38 9.09
C SER A 67 -18.03 4.88 7.65
N GLY A 68 -18.77 3.81 7.39
CA GLY A 68 -18.80 3.09 6.11
C GLY A 68 -17.56 2.21 5.84
N HIS A 69 -16.54 2.23 6.71
CA HIS A 69 -15.30 1.47 6.53
C HIS A 69 -15.39 0.05 7.12
N PHE A 70 -16.17 -0.79 6.44
CA PHE A 70 -16.42 -2.18 6.83
C PHE A 70 -15.20 -3.09 6.64
N GLN A 71 -15.22 -4.24 7.31
CA GLN A 71 -14.21 -5.29 7.15
C GLN A 71 -14.90 -6.58 6.73
N THR A 72 -14.51 -7.13 5.58
CA THR A 72 -14.91 -8.48 5.16
C THR A 72 -13.85 -9.46 5.64
N VAL A 73 -14.26 -10.50 6.37
CA VAL A 73 -13.35 -11.56 6.85
C VAL A 73 -13.29 -12.67 5.82
N TYR A 74 -12.08 -13.13 5.53
CA TYR A 74 -11.81 -14.27 4.64
C TYR A 74 -11.35 -15.50 5.41
N GLU A 75 -10.62 -15.29 6.52
CA GLU A 75 -10.08 -16.37 7.35
C GLU A 75 -9.98 -15.93 8.81
N ILE A 76 -10.18 -16.87 9.73
CA ILE A 76 -9.97 -16.70 11.17
C ILE A 76 -8.94 -17.75 11.59
N ARG A 77 -7.83 -17.30 12.15
CA ARG A 77 -6.75 -18.15 12.66
C ARG A 77 -6.60 -17.96 14.16
N LEU A 78 -6.34 -19.05 14.86
CA LEU A 78 -6.08 -19.10 16.29
C LEU A 78 -4.61 -19.49 16.48
N ASP A 79 -3.93 -18.88 17.45
CA ASP A 79 -2.54 -19.20 17.74
C ASP A 79 -2.36 -20.50 18.54
N CYS A 80 -1.11 -20.85 18.86
CA CYS A 80 -0.75 -22.16 19.38
C CYS A 80 -1.26 -22.45 20.80
N ASP A 81 -1.44 -21.42 21.60
CA ASP A 81 -1.97 -21.46 22.96
C ASP A 81 -3.39 -20.91 23.07
N ALA A 82 -3.99 -20.55 21.94
CA ALA A 82 -5.38 -20.20 21.75
C ALA A 82 -5.86 -18.94 22.47
N ASP A 83 -4.97 -17.98 22.69
CA ASP A 83 -5.28 -16.71 23.35
C ASP A 83 -5.08 -15.47 22.45
N VAL A 84 -4.77 -15.67 21.17
CA VAL A 84 -4.79 -14.61 20.15
C VAL A 84 -5.46 -15.10 18.85
N ILE A 85 -6.27 -14.23 18.25
CA ILE A 85 -6.86 -14.46 16.93
C ILE A 85 -6.24 -13.54 15.87
N VAL A 86 -6.01 -14.07 14.68
CA VAL A 86 -5.73 -13.29 13.46
C VAL A 86 -6.92 -13.42 12.51
N LEU A 87 -7.48 -12.29 12.09
CA LEU A 87 -8.45 -12.20 11.02
C LEU A 87 -7.74 -11.79 9.73
N GLN A 88 -7.83 -12.61 8.68
CA GLN A 88 -7.49 -12.17 7.32
C GLN A 88 -8.70 -11.42 6.76
N ILE A 89 -8.55 -10.12 6.50
CA ILE A 89 -9.66 -9.24 6.13
C ILE A 89 -9.36 -8.40 4.90
N GLU A 90 -10.41 -7.95 4.23
CA GLU A 90 -10.40 -6.84 3.28
C GLU A 90 -11.00 -5.60 3.95
N GLN A 91 -10.27 -4.48 3.94
CA GLN A 91 -10.69 -3.23 4.58
C GLN A 91 -11.32 -2.30 3.54
N HIS A 92 -12.65 -2.22 3.55
CA HIS A 92 -13.38 -1.37 2.62
C HIS A 92 -13.05 0.11 2.84
N GLY A 93 -12.71 0.80 1.75
CA GLY A 93 -12.29 2.19 1.75
C GLY A 93 -10.89 2.45 2.32
N GLY A 94 -10.09 1.39 2.54
CA GLY A 94 -8.67 1.49 2.89
C GLY A 94 -8.37 2.16 4.23
N ILE A 95 -9.34 2.34 5.12
CA ILE A 95 -9.17 3.07 6.38
C ILE A 95 -9.63 2.21 7.56
N ALA A 96 -8.69 1.55 8.25
CA ALA A 96 -9.00 0.89 9.52
C ALA A 96 -8.93 1.86 10.71
N CYS A 97 -8.10 2.90 10.62
CA CYS A 97 -7.82 3.82 11.71
C CYS A 97 -8.69 5.08 11.67
N HIS A 98 -9.21 5.50 12.82
CA HIS A 98 -9.99 6.73 12.97
C HIS A 98 -9.21 8.02 12.64
N THR A 99 -7.87 7.95 12.51
CA THR A 99 -7.03 9.06 12.07
C THR A 99 -7.06 9.26 10.54
N GLY A 100 -7.87 8.47 9.81
CA GLY A 100 -7.91 8.49 8.35
C GLY A 100 -6.74 7.74 7.72
N ARG A 101 -6.18 6.75 8.42
CA ARG A 101 -5.06 5.92 7.95
C ARG A 101 -5.51 4.48 7.75
N GLU A 102 -4.77 3.78 6.90
CA GLU A 102 -4.99 2.37 6.64
C GLU A 102 -4.79 1.52 7.88
N SER A 103 -3.68 1.73 8.59
CA SER A 103 -3.32 1.00 9.79
C SER A 103 -3.30 1.90 11.02
N CYS A 104 -3.68 1.33 12.16
CA CYS A 104 -3.44 1.93 13.48
C CYS A 104 -1.95 1.99 13.83
N PHE A 105 -1.11 1.19 13.15
CA PHE A 105 0.33 1.04 13.42
C PHE A 105 1.20 2.00 12.59
N TYR A 106 0.74 3.24 12.43
CA TYR A 106 1.36 4.26 11.57
C TYR A 106 2.59 4.95 12.15
N ARG A 107 3.02 4.57 13.36
CA ARG A 107 4.19 5.15 14.03
C ARG A 107 5.28 4.12 14.18
N LYS A 108 6.51 4.50 13.85
CA LYS A 108 7.72 3.69 14.01
C LYS A 108 8.64 4.33 15.04
N LEU A 109 9.26 3.51 15.88
CA LEU A 109 10.31 3.96 16.79
C LEU A 109 11.62 4.13 16.01
N THR A 110 12.22 5.32 16.08
CA THR A 110 13.52 5.67 15.51
C THR A 110 14.49 6.05 16.62
N ALA A 111 15.76 6.34 16.27
CA ALA A 111 16.75 6.83 17.22
C ALA A 111 16.36 8.19 17.85
N THR A 112 15.49 8.95 17.20
CA THR A 112 15.02 10.28 17.59
C THR A 112 13.64 10.29 18.23
N GLY A 113 12.92 9.14 18.23
CA GLY A 113 11.63 8.99 18.91
C GLY A 113 10.57 8.28 18.05
N TRP A 114 9.30 8.49 18.38
CA TRP A 114 8.18 7.96 17.59
C TRP A 114 7.89 8.87 16.40
N GLU A 115 8.05 8.34 15.19
CA GLU A 115 7.82 9.07 13.94
C GLU A 115 6.63 8.49 13.19
N ILE A 116 5.83 9.36 12.56
CA ILE A 116 4.74 8.94 11.68
C ILE A 116 5.36 8.51 10.35
N VAL A 117 5.13 7.25 9.98
CA VAL A 117 5.68 6.64 8.76
C VAL A 117 4.61 6.26 7.76
N ASP A 118 3.34 6.15 8.18
CA ASP A 118 2.24 5.96 7.25
C ASP A 118 1.53 7.27 6.94
N ALA A 119 1.22 7.42 5.67
CA ALA A 119 0.54 8.58 5.15
C ALA A 119 -0.95 8.55 5.49
N GLN A 120 -1.52 9.75 5.60
CA GLN A 120 -2.91 9.98 5.97
C GLN A 120 -3.78 9.95 4.71
N LEU A 121 -4.50 8.84 4.50
CA LEU A 121 -5.36 8.63 3.34
C LEU A 121 -6.56 9.60 3.30
N LYS A 122 -7.00 10.08 4.46
CA LYS A 122 -7.96 11.19 4.60
C LYS A 122 -7.56 12.11 5.75
N ASP A 123 -7.41 13.40 5.46
CA ASP A 123 -7.24 14.44 6.47
C ASP A 123 -8.54 14.59 7.31
N PRO A 124 -8.48 14.50 8.66
CA PRO A 124 -9.59 14.79 9.55
C PRO A 124 -10.19 16.19 9.35
N ASN A 125 -9.37 17.14 8.91
CA ASN A 125 -9.70 18.55 8.76
C ASN A 125 -10.02 18.98 7.33
N ALA A 126 -9.87 18.12 6.31
CA ALA A 126 -10.37 18.36 4.93
C ALA A 126 -11.90 18.33 4.81
N ILE A 127 -12.56 18.74 5.90
CA ILE A 127 -13.91 19.28 5.99
C ILE A 127 -13.89 20.79 5.65
N TYR A 128 -12.75 21.50 5.68
CA TYR A 128 -12.59 22.90 5.21
C TYR A 128 -11.19 23.18 4.62
N GLY A 129 -11.12 23.82 3.43
CA GLY A 129 -9.96 23.75 2.51
C GLY A 129 -9.03 24.97 2.38
N GLU A 130 -8.07 24.87 1.44
CA GLU A 130 -7.04 25.86 1.05
C GLU A 130 -6.90 26.07 -0.49
N LYS A 131 -6.12 27.09 -0.91
CA LYS A 131 -6.02 27.66 -2.27
C LYS A 131 -5.16 26.83 -3.28
N PRO A 132 -5.44 26.91 -4.61
CA PRO A 132 -4.81 26.04 -5.62
C PRO A 132 -3.53 26.58 -6.30
N SER A 133 -2.62 25.66 -6.68
CA SER A 133 -1.41 25.88 -7.53
C SER A 133 -1.76 25.87 -9.03
N SER A 134 -0.92 26.50 -9.87
CA SER A 134 -1.06 26.57 -11.34
C SER A 134 -0.13 25.62 -12.12
N ASN A 135 0.82 24.93 -11.48
CA ASN A 135 1.69 23.97 -12.15
C ASN A 135 0.89 22.69 -12.52
N PRO A 136 0.90 22.22 -13.78
CA PRO A 136 0.17 21.02 -14.21
C PRO A 136 0.54 19.73 -13.46
N HIS A 137 1.82 19.48 -13.17
CA HIS A 137 2.29 18.33 -12.39
C HIS A 137 1.79 18.44 -10.95
N THR A 138 1.92 19.62 -10.33
CA THR A 138 1.38 19.88 -8.99
C THR A 138 -0.14 19.71 -8.95
N ILE A 139 -0.87 20.17 -9.97
CA ILE A 139 -2.31 19.96 -10.10
C ILE A 139 -2.62 18.46 -10.24
N ALA A 140 -1.92 17.73 -11.09
CA ALA A 140 -2.12 16.29 -11.30
C ALA A 140 -1.83 15.48 -10.03
N MET A 141 -0.75 15.80 -9.32
CA MET A 141 -0.40 15.21 -8.03
C MET A 141 -1.49 15.49 -6.98
N ASN A 142 -2.00 16.71 -6.91
CA ASN A 142 -3.07 17.08 -6.00
C ASN A 142 -4.46 16.53 -6.42
N SER A 143 -4.60 16.10 -7.68
CA SER A 143 -5.84 15.52 -8.21
C SER A 143 -5.99 14.02 -7.86
N SER A 144 -4.93 13.37 -7.38
CA SER A 144 -4.89 11.96 -7.05
C SER A 144 -4.46 11.74 -5.60
N ASN A 145 -5.40 11.35 -4.73
CA ASN A 145 -5.13 10.99 -3.33
C ASN A 145 -4.63 9.55 -3.15
N ALA A 146 -4.21 8.87 -4.24
CA ALA A 146 -3.74 7.50 -4.19
C ALA A 146 -2.33 7.44 -3.57
N GLN A 147 -2.20 6.85 -2.37
CA GLN A 147 -0.90 6.58 -1.74
C GLN A 147 -0.63 5.08 -1.78
N ALA A 148 0.40 4.73 -2.55
CA ALA A 148 0.85 3.36 -2.78
C ALA A 148 1.63 2.82 -1.57
N GLU A 149 1.28 1.62 -1.07
CA GLU A 149 2.20 0.85 -0.23
C GLU A 149 3.49 0.55 -1.01
N GLN A 150 4.64 0.80 -0.35
CA GLN A 150 5.96 0.56 -0.91
C GLN A 150 6.14 -0.94 -1.18
N VAL A 151 6.46 -1.27 -2.44
CA VAL A 151 6.72 -2.60 -3.06
C VAL A 151 5.56 -3.17 -3.90
N GLU A 152 4.28 -2.88 -3.63
CA GLU A 152 3.19 -3.49 -4.40
C GLU A 152 2.83 -2.79 -5.72
N VAL A 153 2.98 -1.47 -5.81
CA VAL A 153 2.59 -0.74 -7.04
C VAL A 153 3.44 -1.13 -8.24
N LEU A 154 4.73 -1.39 -8.05
CA LEU A 154 5.60 -1.82 -9.13
C LEU A 154 5.19 -3.21 -9.63
N GLY A 155 4.93 -4.15 -8.71
CA GLY A 155 4.46 -5.50 -9.05
C GLY A 155 3.09 -5.50 -9.73
N TYR A 156 2.16 -4.67 -9.25
CA TYR A 156 0.84 -4.47 -9.87
C TYR A 156 0.94 -3.85 -11.26
N LEU A 157 1.74 -2.79 -11.41
CA LEU A 157 2.01 -2.17 -12.72
C LEU A 157 2.64 -3.17 -13.68
N GLY A 158 3.61 -3.97 -13.23
CA GLY A 158 4.25 -5.02 -14.05
C GLY A 158 3.24 -6.04 -14.59
N LYS A 159 2.35 -6.55 -13.74
CA LYS A 159 1.28 -7.48 -14.16
C LYS A 159 0.29 -6.84 -15.13
N MET A 160 -0.20 -5.64 -14.81
CA MET A 160 -1.11 -4.88 -15.68
C MET A 160 -0.47 -4.58 -17.06
N MET A 161 0.84 -4.29 -17.08
CA MET A 161 1.57 -4.04 -18.30
C MET A 161 1.75 -5.30 -19.15
N ALA A 162 1.92 -6.47 -18.54
CA ALA A 162 1.96 -7.74 -19.27
C ALA A 162 0.60 -8.05 -19.95
N GLU A 163 -0.51 -7.82 -19.23
CA GLU A 163 -1.87 -8.05 -19.74
C GLU A 163 -2.24 -7.12 -20.91
N ARG A 164 -1.72 -5.89 -20.92
CA ARG A 164 -2.01 -4.88 -21.95
C ARG A 164 -1.20 -5.04 -23.24
N LYS A 165 -0.26 -5.98 -23.32
CA LYS A 165 0.55 -6.23 -24.53
C LYS A 165 -0.27 -6.68 -25.73
N ALA A 166 -1.38 -7.39 -25.51
CA ALA A 166 -2.30 -7.88 -26.53
C ALA A 166 -3.60 -7.05 -26.64
N ALA A 167 -3.71 -5.97 -25.86
CA ALA A 167 -4.89 -5.11 -25.87
C ALA A 167 -4.93 -4.20 -27.10
N ASP A 168 -6.13 -3.76 -27.47
CA ASP A 168 -6.33 -2.81 -28.56
C ASP A 168 -5.52 -1.51 -28.31
N PRO A 169 -4.79 -0.97 -29.30
CA PRO A 169 -3.97 0.23 -29.12
C PRO A 169 -4.73 1.47 -28.66
N ASP A 170 -6.04 1.55 -28.91
CA ASP A 170 -6.88 2.66 -28.46
C ASP A 170 -7.44 2.47 -27.04
N SER A 171 -7.26 1.29 -26.44
CA SER A 171 -7.77 0.97 -25.10
C SER A 171 -6.98 1.61 -23.96
N SER A 172 -5.69 1.89 -24.15
CA SER A 172 -4.85 2.52 -23.13
C SER A 172 -3.54 3.07 -23.71
N TYR A 173 -2.94 4.04 -23.01
CA TYR A 173 -1.62 4.57 -23.36
C TYR A 173 -0.54 3.48 -23.44
N VAL A 174 -0.55 2.52 -22.52
CA VAL A 174 0.38 1.38 -22.50
C VAL A 174 0.21 0.50 -23.74
N ALA A 175 -1.03 0.16 -24.12
CA ALA A 175 -1.31 -0.62 -25.33
C ALA A 175 -0.81 0.12 -26.59
N LYS A 176 -1.02 1.43 -26.65
CA LYS A 176 -0.51 2.29 -27.73
C LYS A 176 1.02 2.27 -27.82
N LEU A 177 1.72 2.32 -26.69
CA LEU A 177 3.18 2.24 -26.65
C LEU A 177 3.67 0.88 -27.17
N TYR A 178 3.07 -0.22 -26.72
CA TYR A 178 3.43 -1.55 -27.21
C TYR A 178 3.20 -1.71 -28.71
N HIS A 179 2.08 -1.21 -29.23
CA HIS A 179 1.80 -1.25 -30.67
C HIS A 179 2.79 -0.40 -31.49
N LYS A 180 3.27 0.73 -30.95
CA LYS A 180 4.33 1.53 -31.59
C LYS A 180 5.71 0.86 -31.55
N GLY A 181 5.88 -0.16 -30.71
CA GLY A 181 7.08 -1.00 -30.64
C GLY A 181 8.22 -0.43 -29.79
N LEU A 182 9.28 -1.24 -29.66
CA LEU A 182 10.40 -1.01 -28.74
C LEU A 182 11.03 0.39 -28.88
N ASN A 183 11.27 0.86 -30.11
CA ASN A 183 11.94 2.14 -30.33
C ASN A 183 11.19 3.30 -29.68
N LYS A 184 9.84 3.29 -29.71
CA LYS A 184 9.07 4.38 -29.08
C LYS A 184 9.10 4.31 -27.55
N ILE A 185 9.15 3.10 -26.99
CA ILE A 185 9.30 2.89 -25.55
C ILE A 185 10.67 3.41 -25.09
N LEU A 186 11.73 3.06 -25.81
CA LEU A 186 13.10 3.51 -25.51
C LEU A 186 13.27 5.03 -25.68
N GLU A 187 12.63 5.63 -26.69
CA GLU A 187 12.59 7.08 -26.88
C GLU A 187 12.03 7.78 -25.64
N LYS A 188 10.90 7.29 -25.10
CA LYS A 188 10.33 7.82 -23.85
C LYS A 188 11.30 7.67 -22.68
N ILE A 189 11.90 6.49 -22.47
CA ILE A 189 12.90 6.31 -21.39
C ILE A 189 14.04 7.33 -21.50
N GLY A 190 14.52 7.58 -22.73
CA GLY A 190 15.54 8.60 -22.97
C GLY A 190 15.07 10.02 -22.60
N GLU A 191 13.88 10.40 -23.03
CA GLU A 191 13.24 11.69 -22.72
C GLU A 191 13.11 11.91 -21.20
N GLU A 192 12.43 10.98 -20.50
CA GLU A 192 12.20 11.07 -19.05
C GLU A 192 13.50 11.09 -18.25
N SER A 193 14.55 10.42 -18.75
CA SER A 193 15.85 10.42 -18.09
C SER A 193 16.52 11.80 -18.13
N ILE A 194 16.35 12.54 -19.23
CA ILE A 194 16.89 13.90 -19.37
C ILE A 194 16.03 14.87 -18.58
N GLU A 195 14.70 14.73 -18.61
CA GLU A 195 13.77 15.55 -17.83
C GLU A 195 14.00 15.40 -16.33
N THR A 196 14.22 14.17 -15.84
CA THR A 196 14.64 13.90 -14.45
C THR A 196 15.92 14.65 -14.07
N ILE A 197 16.93 14.66 -14.96
CA ILE A 197 18.20 15.37 -14.71
C ILE A 197 17.98 16.88 -14.62
N ILE A 198 17.14 17.43 -15.49
CA ILE A 198 16.81 18.85 -15.52
C ILE A 198 16.03 19.23 -14.25
N ALA A 199 14.96 18.50 -13.91
CA ALA A 199 14.16 18.73 -12.71
C ALA A 199 14.99 18.66 -11.42
N ALA A 200 15.95 17.73 -11.35
CA ALA A 200 16.87 17.66 -10.20
C ALA A 200 17.78 18.90 -10.09
N LYS A 201 18.23 19.44 -11.22
CA LYS A 201 19.03 20.67 -11.24
C LYS A 201 18.20 21.89 -10.86
N ASP A 202 16.95 21.95 -11.33
CA ASP A 202 16.05 23.06 -11.07
C ASP A 202 15.63 23.07 -9.59
N PHE A 203 15.29 21.91 -9.01
CA PHE A 203 15.02 21.79 -7.57
C PHE A 203 16.24 22.16 -6.71
N LYS A 204 17.45 21.84 -7.16
CA LYS A 204 18.68 22.29 -6.50
C LYS A 204 18.89 23.80 -6.61
N SER A 205 18.53 24.39 -7.75
CA SER A 205 18.65 25.83 -7.98
C SER A 205 17.63 26.62 -7.16
N GLU A 206 16.40 26.11 -7.05
CA GLU A 206 15.31 26.72 -6.30
C GLU A 206 14.44 25.62 -5.68
N ALA A 207 14.52 25.49 -4.35
CA ALA A 207 13.76 24.50 -3.60
C ALA A 207 12.35 25.02 -3.29
N CYS A 208 11.43 24.86 -4.26
CA CYS A 208 10.00 25.14 -4.10
C CYS A 208 9.17 23.86 -4.30
N GLU A 209 7.89 23.90 -3.90
CA GLU A 209 7.01 22.73 -3.99
C GLU A 209 6.78 22.29 -5.44
N ASP A 210 6.72 23.24 -6.38
CA ASP A 210 6.54 22.93 -7.80
C ASP A 210 7.76 22.18 -8.36
N HIS A 211 8.99 22.67 -8.17
CA HIS A 211 10.20 21.95 -8.63
C HIS A 211 10.40 20.60 -7.93
N LYS A 212 9.99 20.49 -6.67
CA LYS A 212 9.98 19.21 -5.95
C LYS A 212 8.99 18.23 -6.58
N ASN A 213 7.80 18.69 -6.93
CA ASN A 213 6.78 17.87 -7.57
C ASN A 213 7.20 17.45 -8.97
N ASP A 214 7.77 18.37 -9.76
CA ASP A 214 8.32 18.08 -11.08
C ASP A 214 9.39 16.97 -10.96
N LEU A 215 10.33 17.09 -10.03
CA LEU A 215 11.34 16.04 -9.80
C LEU A 215 10.71 14.68 -9.46
N ILE A 216 9.70 14.64 -8.59
CA ILE A 216 9.03 13.38 -8.25
C ILE A 216 8.28 12.82 -9.46
N TYR A 217 7.65 13.70 -10.26
CA TYR A 217 6.88 13.33 -11.44
C TYR A 217 7.77 12.72 -12.52
N GLU A 218 8.88 13.38 -12.87
CA GLU A 218 9.82 12.89 -13.89
C GLU A 218 10.47 11.56 -13.47
N VAL A 219 10.80 11.40 -12.18
CA VAL A 219 11.31 10.13 -11.66
C VAL A 219 10.25 9.03 -11.78
N ALA A 220 8.99 9.34 -11.50
CA ALA A 220 7.89 8.38 -11.62
C ALA A 220 7.66 7.96 -13.08
N ASP A 221 7.68 8.90 -14.03
CA ASP A 221 7.52 8.60 -15.46
C ASP A 221 8.71 7.79 -16.01
N LEU A 222 9.94 8.09 -15.59
CA LEU A 222 11.11 7.27 -15.90
C LEU A 222 10.94 5.82 -15.42
N TRP A 223 10.49 5.63 -14.18
CA TRP A 223 10.23 4.29 -13.64
C TRP A 223 9.09 3.60 -14.38
N PHE A 224 7.98 4.30 -14.63
CA PHE A 224 6.85 3.78 -15.38
C PHE A 224 7.28 3.26 -16.76
N HIS A 225 7.98 4.08 -17.53
CA HIS A 225 8.44 3.70 -18.86
C HIS A 225 9.49 2.58 -18.83
N THR A 226 10.31 2.51 -17.78
CA THR A 226 11.22 1.38 -17.55
C THR A 226 10.45 0.08 -17.31
N ILE A 227 9.38 0.10 -16.52
CA ILE A 227 8.54 -1.09 -16.27
C ILE A 227 7.80 -1.51 -17.55
N VAL A 228 7.33 -0.55 -18.37
CA VAL A 228 6.74 -0.85 -19.70
C VAL A 228 7.75 -1.59 -20.57
N MET A 229 9.02 -1.16 -20.57
CA MET A 229 10.08 -1.87 -21.30
C MET A 229 10.32 -3.28 -20.74
N LEU A 230 10.35 -3.48 -19.42
CA LEU A 230 10.46 -4.81 -18.84
C LEU A 230 9.30 -5.71 -19.31
N GLY A 231 8.06 -5.20 -19.29
CA GLY A 231 6.89 -5.88 -19.80
C GLY A 231 6.97 -6.21 -21.31
N TYR A 232 7.58 -5.33 -22.12
CA TYR A 232 7.85 -5.62 -23.55
C TYR A 232 8.68 -6.91 -23.71
N PHE A 233 9.70 -7.06 -22.87
CA PHE A 233 10.59 -8.23 -22.82
C PHE A 233 10.06 -9.40 -21.96
N GLU A 234 8.83 -9.32 -21.45
CA GLU A 234 8.23 -10.34 -20.57
C GLU A 234 9.04 -10.58 -19.29
N LEU A 235 9.68 -9.53 -18.78
CA LEU A 235 10.42 -9.54 -17.54
C LEU A 235 9.58 -8.92 -16.42
N ASP A 236 9.47 -9.66 -15.30
CA ASP A 236 8.83 -9.14 -14.10
C ASP A 236 9.75 -8.14 -13.39
N VAL A 237 9.20 -7.00 -12.95
CA VAL A 237 9.94 -5.97 -12.21
C VAL A 237 10.58 -6.52 -10.93
N GLN A 238 10.02 -7.57 -10.33
CA GLN A 238 10.58 -8.25 -9.18
C GLN A 238 11.99 -8.77 -9.44
N LEU A 239 12.36 -9.09 -10.69
CA LEU A 239 13.72 -9.48 -11.05
C LEU A 239 14.72 -8.34 -10.80
N VAL A 240 14.34 -7.11 -11.15
CA VAL A 240 15.16 -5.91 -10.90
C VAL A 240 15.21 -5.59 -9.41
N LEU A 241 14.08 -5.68 -8.71
CA LEU A 241 14.02 -5.47 -7.26
C LEU A 241 14.87 -6.48 -6.49
N ASN A 242 14.86 -7.76 -6.89
CA ASN A 242 15.71 -8.79 -6.32
C ASN A 242 17.20 -8.49 -6.54
N GLU A 243 17.57 -7.98 -7.72
CA GLU A 243 18.94 -7.55 -7.99
C GLU A 243 19.35 -6.34 -7.13
N LEU A 244 18.45 -5.37 -6.93
CA LEU A 244 18.70 -4.26 -6.01
C LEU A 244 18.83 -4.76 -4.56
N ALA A 245 17.98 -5.68 -4.12
CA ALA A 245 18.05 -6.28 -2.79
C ALA A 245 19.37 -7.06 -2.58
N ARG A 246 19.83 -7.81 -3.59
CA ARG A 246 21.15 -8.47 -3.57
C ARG A 246 22.28 -7.45 -3.34
N ARG A 247 22.16 -6.23 -3.89
CA ARG A 247 23.15 -5.16 -3.73
C ARG A 247 23.10 -4.48 -2.36
N GLN A 248 21.97 -4.50 -1.65
CA GLN A 248 21.85 -3.85 -0.34
C GLN A 248 22.83 -4.41 0.71
N GLY A 249 23.32 -5.65 0.53
CA GLY A 249 24.34 -6.28 1.39
C GLY A 249 25.79 -6.10 0.94
N LEU A 250 26.06 -5.45 -0.19
CA LEU A 250 27.40 -5.26 -0.76
C LEU A 250 27.70 -3.77 -0.85
N SER A 251 28.80 -3.29 -0.24
CA SER A 251 29.19 -1.90 -0.44
C SER A 251 29.42 -1.64 -1.94
N GLY A 252 28.95 -0.50 -2.46
CA GLY A 252 29.05 -0.18 -3.90
C GLY A 252 30.49 -0.15 -4.43
N LEU A 253 31.49 -0.05 -3.56
CA LEU A 253 32.91 -0.19 -3.89
C LEU A 253 33.32 -1.65 -4.18
N VAL A 254 32.79 -2.60 -3.40
CA VAL A 254 33.04 -4.04 -3.60
C VAL A 254 32.34 -4.54 -4.86
N GLU A 255 31.13 -4.03 -5.14
CA GLU A 255 30.43 -4.37 -6.39
C GLU A 255 31.16 -3.83 -7.63
N LYS A 256 31.64 -2.58 -7.58
CA LYS A 256 32.41 -1.97 -8.69
C LYS A 256 33.70 -2.74 -8.96
N ALA A 257 34.42 -3.16 -7.92
CA ALA A 257 35.64 -3.97 -8.05
C ALA A 257 35.40 -5.36 -8.67
N ASN A 258 34.20 -5.94 -8.48
CA ASN A 258 33.84 -7.25 -9.03
C ASN A 258 33.31 -7.21 -10.47
N ARG A 259 33.11 -6.02 -11.06
CA ARG A 259 32.66 -5.85 -12.46
C ARG A 259 33.82 -5.76 -13.46
N ASP A 260 35.06 -5.66 -12.99
CA ASP A 260 36.27 -5.53 -13.82
C ASP A 260 36.92 -6.89 -14.17
N HIS A 261 36.12 -7.97 -14.27
CA HIS A 261 36.54 -9.29 -14.76
C HIS A 261 35.63 -9.81 -15.87
#